data_AF-A0A1Y3E8X9-F1
#
_entry.id   AF-A0A1Y3E8X9-F1
#
_cell.length_a   1.000
_cell.length_b   1.000
_cell.length_c   1.000
_cell.angle_alpha   90.00
_cell.angle_beta   90.00
_cell.angle_gamma   90.00
#
_symmetry.space_group_name_H-M   'P 1'
#
loop_
_entity.id
_entity.type
_entity.pdbx_description
1 polymer ?
#
loop_
_entity_poly.entity_id
_entity_poly.type
_entity_poly.pdbx_seq_one_letter_code
_entity_poly.pdbx_strand_id
1 'polypeptide(L)'
;MGDGQVADIERMSTTISLKCPITMGKITLPARCQDCRHIQCFDLKAFLILNKDRLHWQCPLCGRPAILDNLEIDQYVWGILTNLVKFPEVGEVLIDSNASWKAHASIGREQQQSLGCNPPKRAKTSEANCSTDPSVCSWNMTSVRNYASTSNNNNPVAVTGLQVPIER
;
A
#
# COMPACT_ATOMS: atom_id res chain seq x y z
N MET A 1 30.26 18.19 -25.23
CA MET A 1 30.09 17.09 -24.25
C MET A 1 29.08 17.55 -23.22
N GLY A 2 27.98 16.82 -22.95
CA GLY A 2 27.05 17.24 -21.89
C GLY A 2 25.81 16.39 -21.60
N ASP A 3 25.17 15.74 -22.58
CA ASP A 3 23.76 15.33 -22.39
C ASP A 3 23.51 13.80 -22.23
N GLY A 4 24.56 13.02 -21.96
CA GLY A 4 24.50 11.55 -22.03
C GLY A 4 24.11 10.79 -20.75
N GLN A 5 24.05 11.42 -19.58
CA GLN A 5 23.95 10.68 -18.30
C GLN A 5 22.56 10.56 -17.70
N VAL A 6 21.62 11.46 -18.01
CA VAL A 6 20.31 11.47 -17.33
C VAL A 6 19.43 10.32 -17.81
N ALA A 7 19.53 9.94 -19.09
CA ALA A 7 18.70 8.90 -19.68
C ALA A 7 19.05 7.47 -19.23
N ASP A 8 20.25 7.23 -18.72
CA ASP A 8 20.67 5.89 -18.26
C ASP A 8 20.30 5.62 -16.80
N ILE A 9 20.21 6.66 -15.96
CA ILE A 9 19.73 6.55 -14.57
C ILE A 9 18.28 6.03 -14.54
N GLU A 10 17.44 6.48 -15.46
CA GLU A 10 16.04 6.02 -15.52
C GLU A 10 15.93 4.55 -15.98
N ARG A 11 16.84 4.08 -16.84
CA ARG A 11 16.81 2.71 -17.39
C ARG A 11 17.10 1.60 -16.37
N MET A 12 17.69 1.92 -15.22
CA MET A 12 18.04 0.95 -14.17
C MET A 12 17.37 1.25 -12.82
N SER A 13 16.31 2.06 -12.84
CA SER A 13 15.62 2.48 -11.62
C SER A 13 14.36 1.66 -11.35
N THR A 14 14.00 1.52 -10.08
CA THR A 14 12.78 0.86 -9.63
C THR A 14 11.94 1.82 -8.80
N THR A 15 10.68 1.97 -9.16
CA THR A 15 9.70 2.72 -8.34
C THR A 15 9.13 1.81 -7.26
N ILE A 16 9.08 2.30 -6.02
CA ILE A 16 8.37 1.64 -4.92
C ILE A 16 7.32 2.56 -4.31
N SER A 17 6.24 1.97 -3.80
CA SER A 17 5.24 2.68 -3.01
C SER A 17 5.65 2.73 -1.54
N LEU A 18 5.41 3.87 -0.90
CA LEU A 18 5.51 4.03 0.55
C LEU A 18 4.17 3.75 1.26
N LYS A 19 3.17 3.26 0.51
CA LYS A 19 1.87 2.84 1.04
C LYS A 19 1.83 1.33 1.25
N CYS A 20 1.21 0.92 2.35
CA CYS A 20 1.07 -0.47 2.73
C CYS A 20 -0.05 -1.13 1.90
N PRO A 21 0.16 -2.32 1.30
CA PRO A 21 -0.86 -3.06 0.57
C PRO A 21 -1.98 -3.64 1.47
N ILE A 22 -1.81 -3.61 2.80
CA ILE A 22 -2.82 -4.10 3.75
C ILE A 22 -3.72 -2.94 4.21
N THR A 23 -3.13 -1.80 4.57
CA THR A 23 -3.88 -0.67 5.14
C THR A 23 -4.23 0.41 4.13
N MET A 24 -3.63 0.38 2.93
CA MET A 24 -3.62 1.47 1.95
C MET A 24 -3.04 2.81 2.46
N GLY A 25 -2.59 2.87 3.71
CA GLY A 25 -1.99 4.03 4.35
C GLY A 25 -0.46 4.03 4.24
N LYS A 26 0.17 5.13 4.67
CA LYS A 26 1.64 5.23 4.75
C LYS A 26 2.19 4.15 5.67
N ILE A 27 3.22 3.45 5.22
CA ILE A 27 3.94 2.46 6.04
C ILE A 27 4.60 3.17 7.22
N THR A 28 4.43 2.63 8.42
CA THR A 28 5.06 3.17 9.64
C THR A 28 6.23 2.30 10.09
N LEU A 29 6.06 0.98 9.98
CA LEU A 29 7.08 0.00 10.33
C LEU A 29 7.30 -0.92 9.12
N PRO A 30 8.23 -0.58 8.21
CA PRO A 30 8.42 -1.30 6.96
C PRO A 30 9.01 -2.68 7.23
N ALA A 31 8.29 -3.71 6.79
CA ALA A 31 8.74 -5.08 6.87
C ALA A 31 8.61 -5.81 5.55
N ARG A 32 9.41 -6.86 5.46
CA ARG A 32 9.45 -7.86 4.40
C ARG A 32 9.95 -9.17 5.01
N CYS A 33 9.95 -10.23 4.20
CA CYS A 33 10.60 -11.47 4.59
C CYS A 33 12.01 -11.55 3.99
N GLN A 34 12.90 -12.26 4.67
CA GLN A 34 14.26 -12.54 4.17
C GLN A 34 14.26 -13.15 2.77
N ASP A 35 13.32 -14.06 2.49
CA ASP A 35 13.21 -14.75 1.20
C ASP A 35 12.48 -13.95 0.11
N CYS A 36 12.01 -12.73 0.41
CA CYS A 36 11.40 -11.84 -0.57
C CYS A 36 12.45 -11.39 -1.59
N ARG A 37 12.08 -11.39 -2.89
CA ARG A 37 12.92 -10.84 -3.98
C ARG A 37 12.42 -9.48 -4.50
N HIS A 38 11.56 -8.81 -3.74
CA HIS A 38 11.05 -7.47 -4.04
C HIS A 38 11.52 -6.49 -2.98
N ILE A 39 11.79 -5.24 -3.37
CA ILE A 39 12.13 -4.17 -2.42
C ILE A 39 10.90 -3.55 -1.72
N GLN A 40 9.72 -3.72 -2.29
CA GLN A 40 8.46 -3.23 -1.73
C GLN A 40 8.24 -3.80 -0.33
N CYS A 41 7.90 -2.94 0.63
CA CYS A 41 7.58 -3.31 2.00
C CYS A 41 6.07 -3.26 2.26
N PHE A 42 5.65 -3.92 3.34
CA PHE A 42 4.33 -3.77 3.96
C PHE A 42 4.50 -3.29 5.41
N ASP A 43 3.42 -2.84 6.03
CA ASP A 43 3.45 -2.43 7.44
C ASP A 43 3.39 -3.65 8.35
N LEU A 44 4.42 -3.82 9.21
CA LEU A 44 4.55 -4.99 10.07
C LEU A 44 3.38 -5.13 11.04
N LYS A 45 2.94 -4.02 11.66
CA LYS A 45 1.86 -4.07 12.65
C LYS A 45 0.57 -4.53 11.99
N ALA A 46 0.27 -4.00 10.82
CA ALA A 46 -0.89 -4.43 10.03
C ALA A 46 -0.80 -5.91 9.65
N PHE A 47 0.38 -6.37 9.23
CA PHE A 47 0.62 -7.77 8.87
C PHE A 47 0.39 -8.71 10.05
N LEU A 48 0.92 -8.40 11.24
CA LEU A 48 0.75 -9.24 12.43
C LEU A 48 -0.71 -9.32 12.86
N ILE A 49 -1.44 -8.20 12.84
CA ILE A 49 -2.88 -8.17 13.18
C ILE A 49 -3.67 -9.03 12.20
N LEU A 50 -3.46 -8.85 10.89
CA LEU A 50 -4.16 -9.61 9.85
C LEU A 50 -3.96 -11.12 10.01
N ASN A 51 -2.73 -11.53 10.28
CA ASN A 51 -2.35 -12.94 10.36
C ASN A 51 -2.72 -13.60 11.68
N LYS A 52 -2.77 -12.83 12.77
CA LYS A 52 -3.31 -13.32 14.05
C LYS A 52 -4.73 -13.85 13.88
N ASP A 53 -5.56 -13.17 13.09
CA ASP A 53 -6.97 -13.53 12.92
C ASP A 53 -7.18 -14.61 11.84
N ARG A 54 -6.43 -14.55 10.74
CA ARG A 54 -6.61 -15.43 9.57
C ARG A 54 -5.74 -16.69 9.58
N LEU A 55 -4.68 -16.71 10.38
CA LEU A 55 -3.67 -17.78 10.45
C LEU A 55 -3.01 -18.09 9.09
N HIS A 56 -2.88 -17.09 8.20
CA HIS A 56 -2.40 -17.27 6.83
C HIS A 56 -1.10 -16.52 6.54
N TRP A 57 0.01 -17.07 7.05
CA TRP A 57 1.35 -16.45 7.05
C TRP A 57 2.04 -16.46 5.68
N GLN A 58 1.56 -15.62 4.75
CA GLN A 58 2.14 -15.39 3.43
C GLN A 58 2.37 -13.91 3.17
N CYS A 59 3.49 -13.59 2.50
CA CYS A 59 3.82 -12.23 2.14
C CYS A 59 2.73 -11.65 1.21
N PRO A 60 2.14 -10.48 1.54
CA PRO A 60 1.03 -9.90 0.78
C PRO A 60 1.45 -9.40 -0.61
N LEU A 61 2.75 -9.37 -0.91
CA LEU A 61 3.31 -8.86 -2.17
C LEU A 61 3.70 -9.98 -3.13
N CYS A 62 4.21 -11.11 -2.63
CA CYS A 62 4.72 -12.18 -3.49
C CYS A 62 4.25 -13.59 -3.12
N GLY A 63 3.41 -13.75 -2.10
CA GLY A 63 2.84 -15.04 -1.68
C GLY A 63 3.83 -16.01 -1.03
N ARG A 64 5.12 -15.65 -0.90
CA ARG A 64 6.11 -16.49 -0.21
C ARG A 64 5.75 -16.65 1.27
N PRO A 65 6.11 -17.79 1.89
CA PRO A 65 5.92 -17.98 3.33
C PRO A 65 6.54 -16.83 4.13
N ALA A 66 5.77 -16.31 5.08
CA ALA A 66 6.10 -15.16 5.90
C ALA A 66 5.95 -15.49 7.38
N ILE A 67 6.63 -16.55 7.81
CA ILE A 67 6.66 -16.99 9.21
C ILE A 67 7.42 -15.97 10.07
N LEU A 68 7.12 -15.96 11.38
CA LEU A 68 7.64 -14.95 12.31
C LEU A 68 9.17 -14.83 12.28
N ASP A 69 9.89 -15.96 12.22
CA ASP A 69 11.36 -15.99 12.25
C ASP A 69 11.99 -15.40 10.96
N ASN A 70 11.24 -15.34 9.86
CA ASN A 70 11.73 -14.82 8.58
C ASN A 70 11.32 -13.36 8.34
N LEU A 71 10.52 -12.75 9.24
CA LEU A 71 10.13 -11.35 9.13
C LEU A 71 11.26 -10.44 9.63
N GLU A 72 11.53 -9.40 8.85
CA GLU A 72 12.56 -8.41 9.18
C GLU A 72 12.06 -6.99 8.93
N ILE A 73 12.63 -6.04 9.69
CA ILE A 73 12.45 -4.61 9.44
C ILE A 73 13.44 -4.17 8.36
N ASP A 74 12.91 -3.64 7.26
CA ASP A 74 13.74 -3.11 6.18
C ASP A 74 14.30 -1.73 6.58
N GLN A 75 15.57 -1.72 6.99
CA GLN A 75 16.24 -0.51 7.46
C GLN A 75 16.40 0.54 6.35
N TYR A 76 16.54 0.12 5.09
CA TYR A 76 16.71 1.03 3.97
C TYR A 76 15.43 1.82 3.71
N VAL A 77 14.30 1.12 3.58
CA VAL A 77 12.99 1.76 3.42
C VAL A 77 12.60 2.56 4.66
N TRP A 78 12.99 2.12 5.86
CA TRP A 78 12.77 2.90 7.08
C TRP A 78 13.55 4.23 7.08
N GLY A 79 14.79 4.21 6.60
CA GLY A 79 15.58 5.42 6.40
C GLY A 79 14.91 6.39 5.43
N ILE A 80 14.36 5.89 4.32
CA ILE A 80 13.58 6.70 3.36
C ILE A 80 12.35 7.33 4.03
N LEU A 81 11.55 6.52 4.74
CA LEU A 81 10.36 7.00 5.45
C LEU A 81 10.70 8.09 6.47
N THR A 82 11.79 7.91 7.22
CA THR A 82 12.27 8.86 8.24
C THR A 82 12.68 10.19 7.62
N ASN A 83 13.39 10.17 6.48
CA ASN A 83 13.75 11.38 5.75
C ASN A 83 12.52 12.12 5.18
N LEU A 84 11.45 11.40 4.89
CA LEU A 84 10.20 11.93 4.32
C LEU A 84 9.12 12.23 5.37
N VAL A 85 9.43 12.22 6.67
CA VAL A 85 8.45 12.53 7.74
C VAL A 85 7.79 13.91 7.54
N LYS A 86 8.55 14.88 7.02
CA LYS A 86 8.05 16.24 6.74
C LYS A 86 7.29 16.37 5.42
N PHE A 87 7.24 15.30 4.62
CA PHE A 87 6.64 15.25 3.28
C PHE A 87 5.63 14.09 3.19
N PRO A 88 4.54 14.13 3.98
CA PRO A 88 3.57 13.04 4.06
C PRO A 88 2.89 12.70 2.73
N GLU A 89 2.80 13.67 1.81
CA GLU A 89 2.20 13.56 0.48
C GLU A 89 2.99 12.66 -0.48
N VAL A 90 4.29 12.46 -0.25
CA VAL A 90 5.15 11.64 -1.11
C VAL A 90 4.74 10.17 -0.95
N GLY A 91 3.99 9.64 -1.92
CA GLY A 91 3.49 8.27 -1.90
C GLY A 91 4.45 7.24 -2.49
N GLU A 92 5.43 7.67 -3.27
CA GLU A 92 6.32 6.81 -4.06
C GLU A 92 7.72 7.40 -4.13
N VAL A 93 8.72 6.54 -4.31
CA VAL A 93 10.10 6.93 -4.57
C VAL A 93 10.67 6.11 -5.71
N LEU A 94 11.58 6.72 -6.46
CA LEU A 94 12.38 6.06 -7.48
C LEU A 94 13.75 5.74 -6.86
N ILE A 95 14.17 4.48 -6.91
CA ILE A 95 15.45 3.99 -6.41
C ILE A 95 16.31 3.57 -7.61
N ASP A 96 17.54 4.08 -7.70
CA ASP A 96 18.48 3.72 -8.77
C ASP A 96 19.39 2.53 -8.40
N SER A 97 20.23 2.13 -9.34
CA SER A 97 21.19 1.02 -9.17
C SER A 97 22.29 1.31 -8.13
N ASN A 98 22.49 2.56 -7.74
CA ASN A 98 23.41 2.98 -6.70
C ASN A 98 22.74 3.07 -5.32
N ALA A 99 21.50 2.57 -5.20
CA ALA A 99 20.65 2.70 -4.02
C ALA A 99 20.41 4.17 -3.59
N SER A 100 20.59 5.12 -4.51
CA SER A 100 20.15 6.50 -4.31
C SER A 100 18.67 6.59 -4.66
N TRP A 101 17.94 7.44 -3.94
CA TRP A 101 16.50 7.56 -4.11
C TRP A 101 16.07 9.01 -4.27
N LYS A 102 14.98 9.22 -5.02
CA LYS A 102 14.30 10.51 -5.18
C LYS A 102 12.79 10.34 -5.03
N ALA A 103 12.12 11.37 -4.51
CA ALA A 103 10.66 11.39 -4.47
C ALA A 103 10.10 11.26 -5.88
N HIS A 104 9.11 10.38 -6.06
CA HIS A 104 8.40 10.20 -7.31
C HIS A 104 7.05 10.90 -7.19
N ALA A 105 6.89 12.01 -7.91
CA ALA A 105 5.60 12.68 -8.00
C ALA A 105 4.67 11.81 -8.85
N SER A 106 3.54 11.38 -8.27
CA SER A 106 2.46 10.82 -9.05
C SER A 106 1.92 11.93 -9.97
N ILE A 107 2.36 11.95 -11.23
CA ILE A 107 1.70 12.75 -12.27
C ILE A 107 0.25 12.24 -12.28
N GLY A 108 -0.67 13.10 -11.88
CA GLY A 108 -2.10 12.82 -11.94
C GLY A 108 -2.46 12.49 -13.39
N ARG A 109 -2.52 11.21 -13.73
CA ARG A 109 -3.34 10.79 -14.88
C ARG A 109 -4.78 10.95 -14.42
N GLU A 110 -5.30 12.16 -14.56
CA GLU A 110 -6.73 12.34 -14.75
C GLU A 110 -7.09 11.49 -15.97
N GLN A 111 -7.66 10.30 -15.73
CA GLN A 111 -8.40 9.62 -16.78
C GLN A 111 -9.59 10.52 -17.07
N GLN A 112 -9.44 11.35 -18.09
CA GLN A 112 -10.53 12.07 -18.72
C GLN A 112 -11.43 11.02 -19.40
N GLN A 113 -12.20 10.27 -18.61
CA GLN A 113 -13.37 9.57 -19.12
C GLN A 113 -14.39 10.64 -19.47
N SER A 114 -14.33 11.08 -20.72
CA SER A 114 -15.39 11.86 -21.34
C SER A 114 -16.70 11.07 -21.27
N LEU A 115 -17.53 11.33 -20.26
CA LEU A 115 -18.95 11.00 -20.29
C LEU A 115 -19.63 11.99 -21.25
N GLY A 116 -19.37 11.81 -22.55
CA GLY A 116 -20.16 12.40 -23.62
C GLY A 116 -21.38 11.53 -23.86
N CYS A 117 -22.44 11.71 -23.08
CA CYS A 117 -23.74 11.11 -23.38
C CYS A 117 -24.42 11.90 -24.52
N ASN A 118 -24.21 11.47 -25.77
CA ASN A 118 -25.11 11.83 -26.86
C ASN A 118 -26.36 10.93 -26.80
N PRO A 119 -27.58 11.46 -26.84
CA PRO A 119 -28.80 10.66 -26.78
C PRO A 119 -29.08 9.98 -28.13
N PRO A 120 -29.26 8.65 -28.20
CA PRO A 120 -29.74 8.01 -29.41
C PRO A 120 -31.27 8.14 -29.54
N LYS A 121 -31.70 8.50 -30.75
CA LYS A 121 -33.09 8.65 -31.17
C LYS A 121 -33.86 7.32 -31.10
N ARG A 122 -35.07 7.40 -30.57
CA ARG A 122 -36.11 6.36 -30.45
C ARG A 122 -36.52 5.75 -31.80
N ALA A 123 -36.58 4.40 -31.90
CA ALA A 123 -37.60 3.65 -32.67
C ALA A 123 -37.61 2.11 -32.42
N LYS A 124 -38.75 1.64 -31.89
CA LYS A 124 -39.58 0.42 -32.17
C LYS A 124 -38.99 -1.01 -32.29
N THR A 125 -39.54 -1.89 -31.41
CA THR A 125 -40.04 -3.30 -31.57
C THR A 125 -39.09 -4.35 -32.20
N SER A 126 -38.98 -5.61 -31.76
CA SER A 126 -39.93 -6.58 -31.21
C SER A 126 -39.21 -7.72 -30.45
N GLU A 127 -39.99 -8.52 -29.74
CA GLU A 127 -39.65 -9.62 -28.83
C GLU A 127 -38.77 -10.74 -29.41
N ALA A 128 -37.87 -11.26 -28.57
CA ALA A 128 -37.44 -12.66 -28.60
C ALA A 128 -37.00 -13.10 -27.19
N ASN A 129 -37.66 -14.15 -26.70
CA ASN A 129 -37.49 -14.80 -25.42
C ASN A 129 -36.25 -15.72 -25.43
N CYS A 130 -35.45 -15.72 -24.36
CA CYS A 130 -34.56 -16.84 -24.04
C CYS A 130 -34.31 -16.89 -22.53
N SER A 131 -35.08 -17.74 -21.84
CA SER A 131 -34.87 -18.13 -20.46
C SER A 131 -33.72 -19.14 -20.38
N THR A 132 -32.69 -18.90 -19.55
CA THR A 132 -32.21 -19.83 -18.47
C THR A 132 -30.92 -19.35 -17.80
N ASP A 133 -30.98 -19.31 -16.45
CA ASP A 133 -29.95 -19.44 -15.40
C ASP A 133 -28.86 -18.35 -15.17
N PRO A 134 -28.90 -17.65 -14.02
CA PRO A 134 -27.81 -16.83 -13.49
C PRO A 134 -27.09 -17.51 -12.31
N SER A 135 -25.84 -17.97 -12.53
CA SER A 135 -24.86 -18.10 -11.44
C SER A 135 -23.52 -17.46 -11.84
N VAL A 136 -23.47 -16.14 -11.77
CA VAL A 136 -22.21 -15.38 -11.79
C VAL A 136 -22.20 -14.40 -10.64
N CYS A 137 -21.06 -14.36 -9.97
CA CYS A 137 -20.78 -13.81 -8.65
C CYS A 137 -21.25 -12.36 -8.45
N SER A 138 -22.08 -12.14 -7.43
CA SER A 138 -22.47 -10.82 -6.95
C SER A 138 -21.50 -10.37 -5.85
N TRP A 139 -20.51 -9.55 -6.21
CA TRP A 139 -19.85 -8.65 -5.26
C TRP A 139 -20.52 -7.29 -5.43
N ASN A 140 -21.45 -6.94 -4.53
CA ASN A 140 -21.92 -5.57 -4.42
C ASN A 140 -21.48 -4.99 -3.08
N MET A 141 -20.69 -3.92 -3.17
CA MET A 141 -20.12 -3.18 -2.06
C MET A 141 -21.06 -2.01 -1.75
N THR A 142 -21.85 -2.14 -0.69
CA THR A 142 -22.64 -1.02 -0.16
C THR A 142 -22.77 -1.15 1.35
N SER A 143 -21.98 -0.34 2.07
CA SER A 143 -22.45 0.43 3.22
C SER A 143 -21.34 1.35 3.71
N VAL A 144 -21.41 2.59 3.22
CA VAL A 144 -20.83 3.77 3.88
C VAL A 144 -21.50 3.91 5.25
N ARG A 145 -20.71 3.90 6.34
CA ARG A 145 -21.10 4.53 7.60
C ARG A 145 -20.06 5.58 7.96
N ASN A 146 -20.53 6.82 7.90
CA ASN A 146 -19.91 7.99 8.50
C ASN A 146 -19.81 7.81 10.01
N TYR A 147 -18.65 8.11 10.58
CA TYR A 147 -18.57 8.60 11.95
C TYR A 147 -17.79 9.91 11.94
N ALA A 148 -18.51 10.97 12.27
CA ALA A 148 -18.00 12.31 12.49
C ALA A 148 -17.27 12.41 13.83
N SER A 149 -16.35 13.36 13.87
CA SER A 149 -15.36 13.68 14.90
C SER A 149 -15.96 14.13 16.24
N THR A 150 -15.24 13.82 17.33
CA THR A 150 -15.16 14.70 18.51
C THR A 150 -13.73 14.76 19.01
N SER A 151 -13.21 15.98 19.14
CA SER A 151 -11.94 16.33 19.77
C SER A 151 -12.09 16.38 21.29
N ASN A 152 -11.08 15.92 22.03
CA ASN A 152 -10.58 16.69 23.17
C ASN A 152 -9.19 16.24 23.64
N ASN A 153 -8.31 17.21 23.85
CA ASN A 153 -6.97 17.08 24.45
C ASN A 153 -7.06 17.10 25.98
N ASN A 154 -6.22 16.31 26.67
CA ASN A 154 -5.22 16.77 27.67
C ASN A 154 -4.61 15.58 28.46
N ASN A 155 -3.28 15.54 28.49
CA ASN A 155 -2.33 14.61 29.14
C ASN A 155 -2.17 14.92 30.67
N PRO A 156 -1.28 14.30 31.50
CA PRO A 156 -0.57 13.00 31.53
C PRO A 156 -0.75 12.24 32.88
N VAL A 157 -0.09 11.08 33.11
CA VAL A 157 0.74 10.73 34.31
C VAL A 157 1.06 9.22 34.39
N ALA A 158 2.32 8.95 34.79
CA ALA A 158 2.91 7.74 35.39
C ALA A 158 3.31 6.54 34.49
N VAL A 159 4.61 6.55 34.17
CA VAL A 159 5.43 5.37 33.88
C VAL A 159 5.74 4.67 35.21
N THR A 160 5.36 3.40 35.36
CA THR A 160 5.95 2.49 36.35
C THR A 160 6.56 1.31 35.62
N GLY A 161 7.88 1.15 35.78
CA GLY A 161 8.66 0.10 35.17
C GLY A 161 8.38 -1.26 35.78
N LEU A 162 8.29 -2.28 34.92
CA LEU A 162 8.50 -3.66 35.32
C LEU A 162 9.94 -4.05 35.00
N GLN A 163 10.72 -4.27 36.06
CA GLN A 163 12.02 -4.89 36.04
C GLN A 163 11.86 -6.40 35.80
N VAL A 164 12.58 -6.94 34.80
CA VAL A 164 12.68 -8.39 34.56
C VAL A 164 13.91 -8.92 35.32
N PRO A 165 13.82 -10.03 36.10
CA PRO A 165 14.98 -10.56 36.82
C PRO A 165 15.97 -11.26 35.88
N ILE A 166 17.26 -11.02 36.11
CA ILE A 166 18.37 -11.77 35.53
C ILE A 166 18.76 -12.84 36.57
N GLU A 167 18.55 -14.12 36.25
CA GLU A 167 19.15 -15.22 37.02
C GLU A 167 20.63 -15.37 36.65
N ARG A 168 21.46 -15.64 37.66
CA ARG A 168 22.91 -15.86 37.58
C ARG A 168 23.23 -17.33 37.39
#